data_AF-A0A2N9GYR7-F1
#
_entry.id   AF-A0A2N9GYR7-F1
#
_cell.length_a   1.000
_cell.length_b   1.000
_cell.length_c   1.000
_cell.angle_alpha   90.00
_cell.angle_beta   90.00
_cell.angle_gamma   90.00
#
_symmetry.space_group_name_H-M   'P 1'
#
loop_
_entity.id
_entity.type
_entity.pdbx_description
1 polymer ?
#
loop_
_entity_poly.entity_id
_entity_poly.type
_entity_poly.pdbx_seq_one_letter_code
_entity_poly.pdbx_strand_id
1 'polypeptide(L)'
;MYEGDEDHADAAKFFRLRENWGFISTGHFWDVTPSLNDYLANNVSILTIDNSQLYTSARLSPLSITYYARCLANGKYTVKLHFAEIVFRGNRSSYSLGRRIFDVYVQEKLVRKDFDIENTAQGVDKAVVEKIKAVVTNKVLMIHFYWAEKGTTAAPTRGIYGPLVSAISVKSGKCLEIENLIVVELLPCSD
;
A
#
# COMPACT_ATOMS: atom_id res chain seq x y z
N MET A 1 -9.27 -13.79 7.52
CA MET A 1 -9.48 -12.43 8.05
C MET A 1 -8.32 -11.57 7.64
N TYR A 2 -8.41 -10.22 7.62
CA TYR A 2 -7.25 -9.37 7.30
C TYR A 2 -6.08 -9.60 8.28
N GLU A 3 -4.86 -9.54 7.78
CA GLU A 3 -3.60 -9.86 8.47
C GLU A 3 -2.76 -8.61 8.36
N GLY A 4 -2.23 -8.16 9.50
CA GLY A 4 -1.47 -6.91 9.59
C GLY A 4 -0.11 -7.03 8.90
N ASP A 5 0.27 -5.98 8.18
CA ASP A 5 1.62 -5.84 7.61
C ASP A 5 2.51 -5.11 8.63
N GLU A 6 2.88 -5.80 9.71
CA GLU A 6 3.68 -5.25 10.83
C GLU A 6 5.20 -5.43 10.64
N ASP A 7 5.60 -5.97 9.50
CA ASP A 7 6.98 -6.38 9.28
C ASP A 7 7.95 -5.20 9.12
N HIS A 8 9.18 -5.42 9.58
CA HIS A 8 10.24 -4.42 9.56
C HIS A 8 10.69 -4.11 8.13
N ALA A 9 10.63 -2.84 7.74
CA ALA A 9 11.26 -2.30 6.53
C ALA A 9 12.55 -1.52 6.88
N ASP A 10 13.41 -1.30 5.89
CA ASP A 10 14.65 -0.51 5.99
C ASP A 10 14.94 0.15 4.63
N ALA A 11 15.97 1.00 4.54
CA ALA A 11 16.28 1.86 3.41
C ALA A 11 16.46 1.10 2.07
N ALA A 12 16.86 -0.17 2.17
CA ALA A 12 16.77 -1.16 1.12
C ALA A 12 16.58 -2.55 1.75
N LYS A 13 15.34 -3.02 1.84
CA LYS A 13 15.05 -4.32 2.47
C LYS A 13 14.11 -5.17 1.61
N PHE A 14 14.54 -6.41 1.37
CA PHE A 14 13.70 -7.47 0.83
C PHE A 14 13.13 -8.26 2.00
N PHE A 15 11.83 -8.15 2.23
CA PHE A 15 11.15 -8.94 3.25
C PHE A 15 10.34 -10.06 2.59
N ARG A 16 10.55 -11.30 3.04
CA ARG A 16 9.81 -12.47 2.58
C ARG A 16 8.82 -12.85 3.68
N LEU A 17 7.57 -12.41 3.54
CA LEU A 17 6.46 -12.63 4.47
C LEU A 17 6.14 -14.12 4.61
N ARG A 18 5.98 -14.80 3.47
CA ARG A 18 5.66 -16.24 3.33
C ARG A 18 6.29 -16.77 2.04
N GLU A 19 6.19 -18.07 1.74
CA GLU A 19 6.73 -18.62 0.48
C GLU A 19 6.24 -17.82 -0.75
N ASN A 20 4.99 -17.34 -0.70
CA ASN A 20 4.28 -16.77 -1.85
C ASN A 20 4.10 -15.25 -1.84
N TRP A 21 4.58 -14.51 -0.83
CA TRP A 21 4.45 -13.04 -0.82
C TRP A 21 5.63 -12.34 -0.13
N GLY A 22 5.88 -11.10 -0.51
CA GLY A 22 6.80 -10.21 0.18
C GLY A 22 6.86 -8.82 -0.46
N PHE A 23 7.71 -7.97 0.08
CA PHE A 23 7.89 -6.62 -0.42
C PHE A 23 9.35 -6.17 -0.42
N ILE A 24 9.60 -5.13 -1.21
CA ILE A 24 10.84 -4.38 -1.25
C ILE A 24 10.49 -2.94 -0.94
N SER A 25 11.13 -2.35 0.07
CA SER A 25 11.08 -0.91 0.30
C SER A 25 12.42 -0.31 -0.10
N THR A 26 12.38 0.84 -0.80
CA THR A 26 13.58 1.62 -1.10
C THR A 26 13.37 3.07 -0.72
N GLY A 27 14.47 3.74 -0.35
CA GLY A 27 14.49 5.16 -0.05
C GLY A 27 15.06 5.41 1.33
N HIS A 28 15.83 6.49 1.44
CA HIS A 28 16.46 6.92 2.67
C HIS A 28 15.79 8.19 3.18
N PHE A 29 15.53 8.27 4.49
CA PHE A 29 15.02 9.47 5.14
C PHE A 29 16.17 10.49 5.25
N TRP A 30 16.07 11.64 4.58
CA TRP A 30 17.14 12.64 4.61
C TRP A 30 17.25 13.31 5.99
N ASP A 31 18.47 13.40 6.50
CA ASP A 31 18.82 14.07 7.78
C ASP A 31 18.09 13.55 9.03
N VAL A 32 17.66 12.29 8.99
CA VAL A 32 17.08 11.56 10.13
C VAL A 32 17.73 10.19 10.19
N THR A 33 18.10 9.73 11.39
CA THR A 33 18.45 8.31 11.59
C THR A 33 17.14 7.53 11.59
N PRO A 34 16.82 6.76 10.53
CA PRO A 34 15.51 6.15 10.42
C PRO A 34 15.31 5.13 11.53
N SER A 35 14.17 5.23 12.22
CA SER A 35 13.71 4.21 13.14
C SER A 35 12.86 3.19 12.38
N LEU A 36 12.78 1.96 12.91
CA LEU A 36 11.95 0.88 12.35
C LEU A 36 10.47 1.28 12.22
N ASN A 37 10.01 2.19 13.07
CA ASN A 37 8.64 2.69 13.08
C ASN A 37 8.39 3.74 11.98
N ASP A 38 9.43 4.29 11.37
CA ASP A 38 9.28 5.35 10.36
C ASP A 38 8.71 4.80 9.04
N TYR A 39 8.73 3.48 8.84
CA TYR A 39 8.13 2.80 7.69
C TYR A 39 6.70 2.28 7.96
N LEU A 40 6.18 2.47 9.17
CA LEU A 40 4.83 2.06 9.58
C LEU A 40 4.09 3.25 10.21
N ALA A 41 3.08 3.74 9.50
CA ALA A 41 2.17 4.75 10.03
C ALA A 41 1.07 4.08 10.85
N ASN A 42 0.76 4.66 12.00
CA ASN A 42 -0.40 4.30 12.79
C ASN A 42 -1.38 5.46 12.82
N ASN A 43 -2.67 5.16 12.79
CA ASN A 43 -3.70 6.16 12.95
C ASN A 43 -3.66 6.73 14.37
N VAL A 44 -3.98 8.01 14.49
CA VAL A 44 -3.98 8.71 15.78
C VAL A 44 -5.39 9.17 16.15
N SER A 45 -6.34 9.07 15.22
CA SER A 45 -7.75 9.47 15.35
C SER A 45 -8.67 8.26 15.17
N ILE A 46 -9.87 8.33 15.74
CA ILE A 46 -10.91 7.31 15.52
C ILE A 46 -11.38 7.39 14.08
N LEU A 47 -11.18 6.31 13.32
CA LEU A 47 -11.65 6.19 11.95
C LEU A 47 -13.12 5.76 11.93
N THR A 48 -14.00 6.63 11.47
CA THR A 48 -15.44 6.34 11.29
C THR A 48 -15.71 5.70 9.92
N ILE A 49 -14.92 4.70 9.58
CA ILE A 49 -14.95 4.00 8.29
C ILE A 49 -15.38 2.54 8.52
N ASP A 50 -16.17 1.98 7.61
CA ASP A 50 -16.46 0.54 7.60
C ASP A 50 -15.16 -0.28 7.47
N ASN A 51 -15.01 -1.30 8.31
CA ASN A 51 -13.76 -2.06 8.47
C ASN A 51 -12.56 -1.17 8.82
N SER A 52 -12.76 -0.18 9.71
CA SER A 52 -11.73 0.76 10.19
C SER A 52 -10.41 0.10 10.60
N GLN A 53 -10.46 -1.14 11.11
CA GLN A 53 -9.29 -1.97 11.43
C GLN A 53 -8.29 -2.13 10.28
N LEU A 54 -8.73 -2.02 9.01
CA LEU A 54 -7.84 -2.11 7.85
C LEU A 54 -7.02 -0.85 7.59
N TYR A 55 -7.40 0.25 8.23
CA TYR A 55 -6.84 1.57 7.99
C TYR A 55 -6.19 2.13 9.26
N THR A 56 -6.12 1.35 10.34
CA THR A 56 -5.43 1.75 11.58
C THR A 56 -3.92 1.80 11.42
N SER A 57 -3.38 1.05 10.46
CA SER A 57 -1.97 1.13 10.11
C SER A 57 -1.78 1.16 8.59
N ALA A 58 -0.62 1.66 8.16
CA ALA A 58 -0.23 1.67 6.76
C ALA A 58 1.29 1.61 6.62
N ARG A 59 1.78 0.88 5.63
CA ARG A 59 3.20 0.89 5.27
C ARG A 59 3.52 2.13 4.46
N LEU A 60 4.65 2.77 4.78
CA LEU A 60 5.18 3.90 4.03
C LEU A 60 6.64 3.72 3.66
N SER A 61 7.07 4.46 2.63
CA SER A 61 8.46 4.48 2.20
C SER A 61 8.80 5.84 1.58
N PRO A 62 10.03 6.37 1.75
CA PRO A 62 10.41 7.65 1.16
C PRO A 62 10.42 7.67 -0.36
N LEU A 63 10.72 6.54 -1.02
CA LEU A 63 10.88 6.49 -2.48
C LEU A 63 9.93 5.47 -3.11
N SER A 64 9.99 4.20 -2.72
CA SER A 64 9.15 3.19 -3.37
C SER A 64 8.85 1.98 -2.50
N ILE A 65 7.69 1.37 -2.76
CA ILE A 65 7.34 0.05 -2.23
C ILE A 65 6.96 -0.85 -3.39
N THR A 66 7.59 -2.01 -3.50
CA THR A 66 7.22 -3.05 -4.46
C THR A 66 6.75 -4.27 -3.72
N TYR A 67 5.48 -4.64 -3.89
CA TYR A 67 4.96 -5.92 -3.44
C TYR A 67 5.01 -6.94 -4.57
N TYR A 68 5.33 -8.18 -4.21
CA TYR A 68 5.29 -9.31 -5.12
C TYR A 68 4.49 -10.47 -4.52
N ALA A 69 3.57 -11.01 -5.30
CA ALA A 69 2.96 -12.31 -5.09
C ALA A 69 3.67 -13.32 -6.00
N ARG A 70 4.07 -14.47 -5.48
CA ARG A 70 4.66 -15.58 -6.23
C ARG A 70 3.73 -16.79 -6.18
N CYS A 71 4.06 -17.79 -6.99
CA CYS A 71 3.33 -19.06 -7.05
C CYS A 71 1.84 -18.90 -7.42
N LEU A 72 1.50 -17.84 -8.16
CA LEU A 72 0.15 -17.64 -8.69
C LEU A 72 -0.09 -18.51 -9.92
N ALA A 73 -1.34 -18.93 -10.12
CA ALA A 73 -1.77 -19.48 -11.40
C ALA A 73 -1.78 -18.37 -12.47
N ASN A 74 -1.49 -18.73 -13.72
CA ASN A 74 -1.64 -17.78 -14.82
C ASN A 74 -3.13 -17.50 -15.08
N GLY A 75 -3.49 -16.22 -15.16
CA GLY A 75 -4.88 -15.82 -15.29
C GLY A 75 -5.16 -14.36 -14.99
N LYS A 76 -6.46 -14.02 -15.01
CA LYS A 76 -6.96 -12.69 -14.69
C LYS A 76 -7.21 -12.60 -13.18
N TYR A 77 -6.75 -11.51 -12.58
CA TYR A 77 -6.93 -11.20 -11.17
C TYR A 77 -7.59 -9.85 -11.00
N THR A 78 -8.34 -9.69 -9.92
CA THR A 78 -8.82 -8.42 -9.42
C THR A 78 -7.98 -8.06 -8.20
N VAL A 79 -7.18 -7.01 -8.33
CA VAL A 79 -6.41 -6.41 -7.24
C VAL A 79 -7.23 -5.26 -6.67
N LYS A 80 -7.41 -5.21 -5.35
CA LYS A 80 -7.89 -4.01 -4.66
C LYS A 80 -6.77 -3.45 -3.80
N LEU A 81 -6.49 -2.16 -3.99
CA LEU A 81 -5.52 -1.41 -3.21
C LEU A 81 -6.29 -0.50 -2.27
N HIS A 82 -6.03 -0.63 -0.97
CA HIS A 82 -6.70 0.12 0.08
C HIS A 82 -5.78 1.21 0.60
N PHE A 83 -6.32 2.42 0.66
CA PHE A 83 -5.60 3.62 1.09
C PHE A 83 -6.46 4.42 2.07
N ALA A 84 -5.81 5.04 3.05
CA ALA A 84 -6.36 6.12 3.84
C ALA A 84 -5.21 7.05 4.22
N GLU A 85 -5.37 8.36 4.04
CA GLU A 85 -4.38 9.33 4.51
C GLU A 85 -4.58 9.52 6.02
N ILE A 86 -3.74 8.84 6.80
CA ILE A 86 -3.77 8.79 8.27
C ILE A 86 -2.60 9.54 8.92
N VAL A 87 -1.68 10.10 8.10
CA VAL A 87 -0.52 10.86 8.57
C VAL A 87 -0.81 12.35 8.50
N PHE A 88 -1.18 12.86 7.32
CA PHE A 88 -1.53 14.27 7.12
C PHE A 88 -2.93 14.59 7.67
N ARG A 89 -3.15 15.85 8.06
CA ARG A 89 -4.34 16.26 8.82
C ARG A 89 -5.00 17.51 8.28
N GLY A 90 -6.32 17.58 8.30
CA GLY A 90 -7.05 18.80 7.94
C GLY A 90 -7.07 19.93 8.99
N ASN A 91 -6.42 19.76 10.16
CA ASN A 91 -6.44 20.76 11.23
C ASN A 91 -5.35 21.84 11.03
N ARG A 92 -5.38 22.95 11.79
CA ARG A 92 -4.40 24.06 11.66
C ARG A 92 -3.00 23.73 12.22
N SER A 93 -2.45 22.55 11.93
CA SER A 93 -1.08 22.15 12.27
C SER A 93 -0.21 22.05 11.01
N SER A 94 1.11 21.90 11.17
CA SER A 94 2.03 21.66 10.05
C SER A 94 1.68 20.42 9.23
N TYR A 95 0.95 19.45 9.81
CA TYR A 95 0.49 18.24 9.13
C TYR A 95 -0.57 18.52 8.06
N SER A 96 -1.20 19.70 8.04
CA SER A 96 -2.13 20.11 6.97
C SER A 96 -1.49 20.64 5.71
N LEU A 97 -0.19 20.94 5.79
CA LEU A 97 0.57 21.40 4.64
C LEU A 97 1.11 20.22 3.82
N GLY A 98 1.13 19.02 4.40
CA GLY A 98 1.61 17.80 3.75
C GLY A 98 0.75 17.41 2.56
N ARG A 99 1.40 16.97 1.48
CA ARG A 99 0.75 16.43 0.28
C ARG A 99 1.46 15.15 -0.14
N ARG A 100 0.70 14.05 -0.24
CA ARG A 100 1.19 12.74 -0.64
C ARG A 100 0.76 12.45 -2.06
N ILE A 101 1.72 12.35 -2.97
CA ILE A 101 1.46 12.09 -4.38
C ILE A 101 2.45 11.03 -4.87
N PHE A 102 1.94 9.93 -5.42
CA PHE A 102 2.77 8.84 -5.94
C PHE A 102 2.12 8.16 -7.15
N ASP A 103 2.92 7.46 -7.92
CA ASP A 103 2.46 6.63 -9.04
C ASP A 103 2.21 5.20 -8.56
N VAL A 104 1.22 4.54 -9.18
CA VAL A 104 0.84 3.16 -8.92
C VAL A 104 0.97 2.36 -10.21
N TYR A 105 1.75 1.28 -10.13
CA TYR A 105 1.95 0.33 -11.20
C TYR A 105 1.48 -1.06 -10.76
N VAL A 106 0.81 -1.77 -11.67
CA VAL A 106 0.44 -3.17 -11.48
C VAL A 106 0.86 -3.95 -12.72
N GLN A 107 1.65 -5.01 -12.54
CA GLN A 107 2.29 -5.73 -13.65
C GLN A 107 3.00 -4.78 -14.61
N GLU A 108 3.85 -3.88 -14.05
CA GLU A 108 4.66 -2.89 -14.79
C GLU A 108 3.85 -1.82 -15.55
N LYS A 109 2.52 -1.91 -15.55
CA LYS A 109 1.64 -0.92 -16.18
C LYS A 109 1.27 0.17 -15.18
N LEU A 110 1.48 1.42 -15.56
CA LEU A 110 0.98 2.59 -14.82
C LEU A 110 -0.55 2.57 -14.80
N VAL A 111 -1.14 2.40 -13.62
CA VAL A 111 -2.60 2.34 -13.41
C VAL A 111 -3.15 3.60 -12.76
N ARG A 112 -2.33 4.30 -11.96
CA ARG A 112 -2.62 5.64 -11.45
C ARG A 112 -1.35 6.48 -11.51
N LYS A 113 -1.45 7.64 -12.13
CA LYS A 113 -0.41 8.64 -12.16
C LYS A 113 -0.77 9.76 -11.21
N ASP A 114 0.21 10.31 -10.49
CA ASP A 114 0.03 11.42 -9.57
C ASP A 114 -1.11 11.18 -8.57
N PHE A 115 -1.20 9.96 -8.02
CA PHE A 115 -2.26 9.54 -7.12
C PHE A 115 -2.12 10.25 -5.78
N ASP A 116 -3.14 11.05 -5.45
CA ASP A 116 -3.29 11.77 -4.19
C ASP A 116 -4.44 11.13 -3.39
N ILE A 117 -4.12 10.53 -2.24
CA ILE A 117 -5.08 9.82 -1.40
C ILE A 117 -6.11 10.79 -0.84
N GLU A 118 -5.68 11.91 -0.27
CA GLU A 118 -6.54 12.91 0.37
C GLU A 118 -7.52 13.50 -0.65
N ASN A 119 -7.02 13.89 -1.81
CA ASN A 119 -7.84 14.47 -2.87
C ASN A 119 -8.87 13.45 -3.40
N THR A 120 -8.45 12.20 -3.62
CA THR A 120 -9.35 11.14 -4.10
C THR A 120 -10.42 10.78 -3.07
N ALA A 121 -10.04 10.76 -1.79
CA ALA A 121 -10.94 10.48 -0.67
C ALA A 121 -11.84 11.69 -0.29
N GLN A 122 -11.56 12.87 -0.84
CA GLN A 122 -12.16 14.15 -0.44
C GLN A 122 -11.94 14.44 1.05
N GLY A 123 -10.73 14.18 1.54
CA GLY A 123 -10.30 14.47 2.91
C GLY A 123 -9.39 13.40 3.50
N VAL A 124 -8.80 13.73 4.65
CA VAL A 124 -8.00 12.81 5.48
C VAL A 124 -8.90 11.84 6.25
N ASP A 125 -8.34 10.77 6.81
CA ASP A 125 -9.06 9.77 7.62
C ASP A 125 -10.27 9.15 6.90
N LYS A 126 -10.19 9.07 5.56
CA LYS A 126 -11.20 8.47 4.68
C LYS A 126 -10.56 7.41 3.80
N ALA A 127 -11.30 6.32 3.58
CA ALA A 127 -10.82 5.21 2.78
C ALA A 127 -11.06 5.41 1.29
N VAL A 128 -10.08 4.99 0.48
CA VAL A 128 -10.18 4.85 -0.97
C VAL A 128 -9.78 3.42 -1.33
N VAL A 129 -10.55 2.81 -2.23
CA VAL A 129 -10.29 1.46 -2.73
C VAL A 129 -10.16 1.48 -4.24
N GLU A 130 -8.95 1.26 -4.73
CA GLU A 130 -8.65 1.18 -6.16
C GLU A 130 -8.76 -0.26 -6.66
N LYS A 131 -9.72 -0.51 -7.54
CA LYS A 131 -9.98 -1.85 -8.11
C LYS A 131 -9.37 -1.98 -9.50
N ILE A 132 -8.33 -2.80 -9.61
CA ILE A 132 -7.53 -2.97 -10.82
C ILE A 132 -7.64 -4.41 -11.32
N LYS A 133 -7.83 -4.58 -12.63
CA LYS A 133 -7.74 -5.89 -13.29
C LYS A 133 -6.30 -6.10 -13.76
N ALA A 134 -5.70 -7.22 -13.37
CA ALA A 134 -4.34 -7.60 -13.74
C ALA A 134 -4.33 -8.97 -14.43
N VAL A 135 -3.33 -9.21 -15.27
CA VAL A 135 -3.08 -10.52 -15.89
C VAL A 135 -1.72 -11.02 -15.41
N VAL A 136 -1.70 -12.23 -14.88
CA VAL A 136 -0.49 -12.93 -14.43
C VAL A 136 -0.11 -13.97 -15.49
N THR A 137 1.12 -13.88 -15.99
CA THR A 137 1.66 -14.74 -17.06
C THR A 137 2.89 -15.54 -16.66
N ASN A 138 3.59 -15.11 -15.61
CA ASN A 138 4.83 -15.69 -15.11
C ASN A 138 4.71 -16.18 -13.66
N LYS A 139 3.49 -16.51 -13.22
CA LYS A 139 3.18 -16.90 -11.83
C LYS A 139 3.53 -15.84 -10.76
N VAL A 140 3.83 -14.61 -11.19
CA VAL A 140 4.16 -13.49 -10.31
C VAL A 140 3.22 -12.32 -10.59
N LEU A 141 2.71 -11.72 -9.51
CA LEU A 141 1.99 -10.45 -9.54
C LEU A 141 2.84 -9.40 -8.84
N MET A 142 3.20 -8.33 -9.54
CA MET A 142 3.95 -7.21 -9.01
C MET A 142 3.08 -5.97 -8.90
N ILE A 143 3.17 -5.29 -7.76
CA ILE A 143 2.52 -4.00 -7.50
C ILE A 143 3.60 -3.06 -7.02
N HIS A 144 3.83 -1.98 -7.75
CA HIS A 144 4.89 -1.01 -7.46
C HIS A 144 4.30 0.36 -7.21
N PHE A 145 4.70 0.97 -6.11
CA PHE A 145 4.34 2.31 -5.72
C PHE A 145 5.58 3.17 -5.72
N TYR A 146 5.53 4.32 -6.39
CA TYR A 146 6.71 5.14 -6.64
C TYR A 146 6.44 6.63 -6.41
N TRP A 147 7.27 7.24 -5.57
CA TRP A 147 7.27 8.69 -5.37
C TRP A 147 8.05 9.38 -6.51
N ALA A 148 7.32 9.96 -7.45
CA ALA A 148 7.88 10.65 -8.61
C ALA A 148 8.19 12.14 -8.32
N GLU A 149 8.81 12.42 -7.16
CA GLU A 149 9.28 13.76 -6.75
C GLU A 149 8.17 14.83 -6.64
N LYS A 150 6.94 14.43 -6.35
CA LYS A 150 5.77 15.31 -6.24
C LYS A 150 5.20 15.34 -4.82
N GLY A 151 4.47 16.41 -4.50
CA GLY A 151 3.96 16.64 -3.15
C GLY A 151 5.00 17.33 -2.27
N THR A 152 4.95 17.08 -0.96
CA THR A 152 5.81 17.75 0.01
C THR A 152 7.01 16.90 0.41
N THR A 153 8.20 17.48 0.54
CA THR A 153 9.41 16.74 0.97
C THR A 153 9.80 16.96 2.44
N ALA A 154 9.41 18.08 3.03
CA ALA A 154 9.87 18.49 4.36
C ALA A 154 8.76 18.83 5.37
N ALA A 155 7.50 18.92 4.91
CA ALA A 155 6.35 19.19 5.76
C ALA A 155 5.52 17.91 5.95
N PRO A 156 5.07 17.58 7.17
CA PRO A 156 5.42 18.18 8.46
C PRO A 156 6.79 17.75 8.99
N THR A 157 7.27 16.59 8.56
CA THR A 157 8.63 16.08 8.81
C THR A 157 9.18 15.49 7.52
N ARG A 158 10.51 15.35 7.42
CA ARG A 158 11.14 14.79 6.22
C ARG A 158 10.92 13.27 6.14
N GLY A 159 10.71 12.81 4.91
CA GLY A 159 10.67 11.39 4.53
C GLY A 159 9.34 10.66 4.70
N ILE A 160 8.31 11.29 5.26
CA ILE A 160 6.97 10.70 5.41
C ILE A 160 6.06 10.91 4.20
N TYR A 161 6.62 11.23 3.02
CA TYR A 161 5.89 11.77 1.87
C TYR A 161 5.69 10.82 0.69
N GLY A 162 6.40 9.69 0.66
CA GLY A 162 6.29 8.73 -0.44
C GLY A 162 5.01 7.88 -0.37
N PRO A 163 4.97 6.69 -0.97
CA PRO A 163 3.76 5.88 -0.97
C PRO A 163 3.30 5.51 0.43
N LEU A 164 1.98 5.45 0.61
CA LEU A 164 1.34 4.94 1.83
C LEU A 164 0.30 3.89 1.40
N VAL A 165 0.39 2.69 1.95
CA VAL A 165 -0.46 1.54 1.58
C VAL A 165 -1.07 0.94 2.84
N SER A 166 -2.39 0.97 2.97
CA SER A 166 -3.09 0.40 4.14
C SER A 166 -3.27 -1.10 4.01
N ALA A 167 -3.77 -1.57 2.86
CA ALA A 167 -3.92 -3.00 2.59
C ALA A 167 -3.95 -3.32 1.09
N ILE A 168 -3.66 -4.57 0.75
CA ILE A 168 -3.77 -5.11 -0.61
C ILE A 168 -4.60 -6.39 -0.55
N SER A 169 -5.56 -6.54 -1.47
CA SER A 169 -6.26 -7.81 -1.69
C SER A 169 -6.20 -8.22 -3.15
N VAL A 170 -6.06 -9.53 -3.38
CA VAL A 170 -5.93 -10.10 -4.73
C VAL A 170 -6.91 -11.26 -4.85
N LYS A 171 -7.80 -11.21 -5.84
CA LYS A 171 -8.82 -12.25 -6.11
C LYS A 171 -8.66 -12.80 -7.52
N SER A 172 -8.57 -14.14 -7.65
CA SER A 172 -8.58 -14.80 -8.95
C SER A 172 -9.94 -14.67 -9.63
N GLY A 173 -9.93 -14.40 -10.94
CA GLY A 173 -11.14 -14.35 -11.78
C GLY A 173 -11.63 -15.73 -12.24
N LYS A 174 -10.87 -16.80 -12.01
CA LYS A 174 -11.26 -18.18 -12.39
C LYS A 174 -12.15 -18.88 -11.35
N CYS A 175 -12.31 -18.34 -10.15
CA CYS A 175 -13.20 -18.91 -9.13
C CYS A 175 -14.61 -18.28 -9.23
N LEU A 176 -15.55 -19.02 -9.80
CA LEU A 176 -16.99 -18.87 -9.50
C LEU A 176 -17.28 -19.72 -8.25
N GLU A 177 -17.89 -19.07 -7.25
CA GLU A 177 -18.46 -19.57 -5.97
C GLU A 177 -17.62 -20.50 -5.08
N ILE A 178 -17.11 -19.99 -3.94
CA ILE A 178 -17.58 -20.34 -2.57
C ILE A 178 -17.37 -19.09 -1.69
N GLU A 179 -18.33 -18.81 -0.82
CA GLU A 179 -18.35 -17.69 0.13
C GLU A 179 -17.30 -17.81 1.25
N ASN A 180 -16.87 -16.64 1.73
CA ASN A 180 -16.13 -16.38 2.97
C ASN A 180 -14.71 -16.94 3.07
N LEU A 181 -13.75 -16.21 2.48
CA LEU A 181 -12.35 -16.27 2.89
C LEU A 181 -11.81 -14.84 2.98
N ILE A 182 -11.55 -14.39 4.21
CA ILE A 182 -10.94 -13.09 4.42
C ILE A 182 -9.39 -13.31 4.37
N VAL A 183 -8.68 -12.43 3.66
CA VAL A 183 -7.22 -12.18 3.51
C VAL A 183 -6.17 -13.24 3.17
N VAL A 184 -5.21 -12.73 2.38
CA VAL A 184 -3.89 -13.23 1.95
C VAL A 184 -3.71 -14.74 2.15
N GLU A 185 -4.65 -15.50 1.61
CA GLU A 185 -4.55 -16.92 1.42
C GLU A 185 -4.63 -17.19 -0.08
N LEU A 186 -3.46 -17.37 -0.69
CA LEU A 186 -3.35 -18.00 -1.99
C LEU A 186 -3.46 -19.51 -1.75
N LEU A 187 -4.68 -20.04 -1.77
CA LEU A 187 -4.80 -21.48 -2.01
C LEU A 187 -4.33 -21.73 -3.45
N PRO A 188 -3.38 -22.65 -3.68
CA PRO A 188 -3.08 -23.09 -5.03
C PRO A 188 -4.38 -23.69 -5.60
N CYS A 189 -4.79 -23.25 -6.80
CA CYS A 189 -5.67 -24.08 -7.61
C CYS A 189 -4.88 -25.38 -7.87
N SER A 190 -5.23 -26.45 -7.17
CA SER A 190 -4.87 -27.79 -7.59
C SER A 190 -5.57 -28.08 -8.91
N ASP A 191 -4.82 -28.64 -9.86
CA ASP A 191 -5.29 -29.09 -11.18
C ASP A 191 -6.49 -30.04 -11.09
#